data_AF-A0A7C2TD41-F1
#
_entry.id   AF-A0A7C2TD41-F1
#
_cell.length_a   1.000
_cell.length_b   1.000
_cell.length_c   1.000
_cell.angle_alpha   90.00
_cell.angle_beta   90.00
_cell.angle_gamma   90.00
#
_symmetry.space_group_name_H-M   'P 1'
#
loop_
_entity.id
_entity.type
_entity.pdbx_description
1 polymer ?
#
loop_
_entity_poly.entity_id
_entity_poly.type
_entity_poly.pdbx_seq_one_letter_code
_entity_poly.pdbx_strand_id
1 'polypeptide(L)'
;MDKRYTALRIIGTIYKVVGLIAAAITVLSALGLCATSVLGGPALDQFAQQYGGGDTGVFGLAGGMVWGLVAGISTLILGGLSALGVYAIGEGIYLVIALEENTRASATVLYRQEVAPGMSPSAR
;
A
#
# COMPACT_ATOMS: atom_id res chain seq x y z
N MET A 1 -12.75 25.72 -4.40
CA MET A 1 -11.75 24.92 -3.63
C MET A 1 -10.93 25.89 -2.82
N ASP A 2 -11.04 25.83 -1.50
CA ASP A 2 -10.23 26.67 -0.62
C ASP A 2 -8.76 26.28 -0.77
N LYS A 3 -7.90 27.26 -1.08
CA LYS A 3 -6.44 27.06 -1.21
C LYS A 3 -5.77 26.48 0.05
N ARG A 4 -6.50 26.42 1.16
CA ARG A 4 -6.02 25.99 2.48
C ARG A 4 -5.71 24.49 2.55
N TYR A 5 -6.43 23.64 1.81
CA TYR A 5 -6.22 22.18 1.86
C TYR A 5 -5.26 21.65 0.79
N THR A 6 -4.69 22.54 -0.04
CA THR A 6 -3.78 22.14 -1.13
C THR A 6 -2.56 21.39 -0.59
N ALA A 7 -1.94 21.87 0.49
CA ALA A 7 -0.79 21.20 1.10
C ALA A 7 -1.15 19.79 1.60
N LEU A 8 -2.31 19.63 2.23
CA LEU A 8 -2.74 18.36 2.78
C LEU A 8 -3.12 17.34 1.68
N ARG A 9 -3.70 17.80 0.57
CA ARG A 9 -3.90 16.95 -0.63
C ARG A 9 -2.58 16.50 -1.25
N ILE A 10 -1.59 17.38 -1.32
CA ILE A 10 -0.26 17.01 -1.82
C ILE A 10 0.34 15.92 -0.93
N ILE A 11 0.30 16.08 0.39
CA ILE A 11 0.79 15.07 1.34
C ILE A 11 0.01 13.75 1.17
N GLY A 12 -1.32 13.79 1.09
CA GLY A 12 -2.13 12.60 0.84
C GLY A 12 -1.77 11.90 -0.48
N THR A 13 -1.49 12.67 -1.53
CA THR A 13 -1.06 12.13 -2.84
C THR A 13 0.31 11.47 -2.73
N ILE A 14 1.25 12.10 -2.03
CA ILE A 14 2.58 11.53 -1.79
C ILE A 14 2.46 10.18 -1.08
N TYR A 15 1.66 10.09 -0.02
CA TYR A 15 1.44 8.82 0.69
C TYR A 15 0.84 7.74 -0.22
N LYS A 16 -0.14 8.09 -1.07
CA LYS A 16 -0.70 7.13 -2.04
C LYS A 16 0.35 6.66 -3.04
N VAL A 17 1.16 7.56 -3.58
CA VAL A 17 2.22 7.22 -4.55
C VAL A 17 3.28 6.36 -3.90
N VAL A 18 3.74 6.71 -2.68
CA VAL A 18 4.72 5.91 -1.93
C VAL A 18 4.15 4.53 -1.60
N GLY A 19 2.89 4.44 -1.18
CA GLY A 19 2.21 3.16 -0.95
C GLY A 19 2.14 2.30 -2.21
N LEU A 20 1.84 2.89 -3.37
CA LEU A 20 1.81 2.20 -4.65
C LEU A 20 3.20 1.69 -5.07
N ILE A 21 4.23 2.51 -4.89
CA ILE A 21 5.63 2.13 -5.15
C ILE A 21 6.03 0.97 -4.22
N ALA A 22 5.71 1.06 -2.92
CA ALA A 22 5.99 0.01 -1.95
C ALA A 22 5.26 -1.30 -2.30
N ALA A 23 4.03 -1.22 -2.79
CA ALA A 23 3.29 -2.39 -3.28
C ALA A 23 3.98 -3.03 -4.49
N ALA A 24 4.42 -2.22 -5.46
CA ALA A 24 5.15 -2.72 -6.62
C ALA A 24 6.47 -3.39 -6.22
N ILE A 25 7.25 -2.76 -5.34
CA ILE A 25 8.49 -3.35 -4.81
C ILE A 25 8.19 -4.65 -4.09
N THR A 26 7.16 -4.71 -3.25
CA THR A 26 6.77 -5.93 -2.52
C THR A 26 6.49 -7.08 -3.47
N VAL A 27 5.71 -6.83 -4.53
CA VAL A 27 5.40 -7.87 -5.53
C VAL A 27 6.67 -8.31 -6.26
N LEU A 28 7.53 -7.37 -6.68
CA LEU A 28 8.79 -7.69 -7.33
C LEU A 28 9.73 -8.48 -6.41
N SER A 29 9.83 -8.12 -5.13
CA SER A 29 10.62 -8.84 -4.13
C SER A 29 10.08 -10.25 -3.90
N ALA A 30 8.77 -10.43 -3.76
CA ALA A 30 8.17 -11.75 -3.60
C ALA A 30 8.41 -12.64 -4.83
N LEU A 31 8.22 -12.09 -6.04
CA LEU A 31 8.53 -12.81 -7.28
C LEU A 31 10.01 -13.15 -7.38
N GLY A 32 10.90 -12.22 -6.99
CA GLY A 32 12.34 -12.43 -6.95
C GLY A 32 12.72 -13.56 -6.00
N LEU A 33 12.16 -13.59 -4.78
CA LEU A 33 12.39 -14.66 -3.80
C LEU A 33 11.88 -16.02 -4.28
N CYS A 34 10.71 -16.06 -4.93
CA CYS A 34 10.20 -17.28 -5.52
C CYS A 34 11.10 -17.74 -6.69
N ALA A 35 11.50 -16.83 -7.58
CA ALA A 35 12.35 -17.14 -8.73
C ALA A 35 13.74 -17.65 -8.30
N THR A 36 14.38 -17.01 -7.31
CA THR A 36 15.68 -17.45 -6.79
C THR A 36 15.59 -18.80 -6.07
N SER A 37 14.46 -19.11 -5.44
CA SER A 37 14.27 -20.41 -4.79
C SER A 37 14.15 -21.57 -5.78
N VAL A 38 13.55 -21.33 -6.95
CA VAL A 38 13.38 -22.35 -7.99
C VAL A 38 14.60 -22.44 -8.91
N LEU A 39 15.16 -21.29 -9.30
CA LEU A 39 16.24 -21.21 -10.29
C LEU A 39 17.64 -21.20 -9.65
N GLY A 40 17.75 -20.67 -8.42
CA GLY A 40 19.02 -20.50 -7.71
C GLY A 40 19.45 -21.73 -6.90
N GLY A 41 18.53 -22.64 -6.57
CA GLY A 41 18.84 -23.88 -5.86
C GLY A 41 19.98 -24.68 -6.50
N PRO A 42 19.92 -25.01 -7.81
CA PRO A 42 20.97 -25.78 -8.49
C PRO A 42 22.30 -25.02 -8.65
N ALA A 43 22.25 -23.71 -8.89
CA ALA A 43 23.44 -22.89 -9.10
C ALA A 43 24.21 -22.64 -7.78
N LEU A 44 23.49 -22.46 -6.66
CA LEU A 44 24.07 -22.34 -5.33
C LEU A 44 24.62 -23.67 -4.82
N ASP A 45 23.98 -24.80 -5.16
CA ASP A 45 24.45 -26.14 -4.79
C ASP A 45 25.79 -26.47 -5.49
N GLN A 46 25.91 -26.14 -6.77
CA GLN A 46 27.18 -26.25 -7.52
C GLN A 46 28.28 -25.34 -6.95
N PHE A 47 27.93 -24.10 -6.56
CA PHE A 47 28.87 -23.16 -5.95
C PHE A 47 29.33 -23.62 -4.56
N ALA A 48 28.43 -24.17 -3.75
CA ALA A 48 28.72 -24.71 -2.42
C ALA A 48 29.63 -25.95 -2.50
N GLN A 49 29.35 -26.87 -3.43
CA GLN A 49 30.20 -28.04 -3.69
C GLN A 49 31.60 -27.65 -4.17
N GLN A 50 31.73 -26.59 -4.98
CA GLN A 50 33.02 -26.13 -5.51
C GLN A 50 33.90 -25.40 -4.48
N TYR A 51 33.31 -24.78 -3.46
CA TYR A 51 34.03 -24.04 -2.40
C TYR A 51 34.12 -24.78 -1.06
N GLY A 52 33.83 -26.09 -1.02
CA GLY A 52 34.03 -26.94 0.16
C GLY A 52 32.95 -26.80 1.24
N GLY A 53 31.81 -26.18 0.92
CA GLY A 53 30.61 -26.25 1.76
C GLY A 53 30.07 -27.67 1.70
N GLY A 54 30.01 -28.35 2.85
CA GLY A 54 29.57 -29.74 2.94
C GLY A 54 28.23 -29.99 2.24
N ASP A 55 28.06 -31.24 1.78
CA ASP A 55 26.90 -31.74 1.04
C ASP A 55 25.59 -31.25 1.67
N THR A 56 24.98 -30.24 1.04
CA THR A 56 23.70 -29.70 1.49
C THR A 56 22.55 -30.68 1.25
N GLY A 57 22.77 -31.73 0.46
CA GLY A 57 21.87 -32.86 0.26
C GLY A 57 20.42 -32.46 -0.08
N VAL A 58 19.50 -33.41 0.11
CA VAL A 58 18.04 -33.20 -0.08
C VAL A 58 17.51 -32.04 0.77
N PHE A 59 18.16 -31.73 1.89
CA PHE A 59 17.79 -30.62 2.78
C PHE A 59 18.15 -29.23 2.22
N GLY A 60 19.15 -29.11 1.35
CA GLY A 60 19.53 -27.85 0.70
C GLY A 60 18.59 -27.46 -0.43
N LEU A 61 18.29 -28.41 -1.33
CA LEU A 61 17.42 -28.18 -2.49
C LEU A 61 15.94 -28.14 -2.10
N ALA A 62 15.45 -29.13 -1.35
CA ALA A 62 14.05 -29.13 -0.91
C ALA A 62 13.81 -28.08 0.19
N GLY A 63 14.78 -27.87 1.08
CA GLY A 63 14.70 -26.79 2.07
C GLY A 63 14.74 -25.41 1.45
N GLY A 64 15.56 -25.18 0.41
CA GLY A 64 15.63 -23.91 -0.32
C GLY A 64 14.31 -23.54 -1.01
N MET A 65 13.65 -24.51 -1.66
CA MET A 65 12.33 -24.29 -2.28
C MET A 65 11.25 -23.97 -1.23
N VAL A 66 11.18 -24.75 -0.15
CA VAL A 66 10.19 -24.52 0.92
C VAL A 66 10.44 -23.18 1.61
N TRP A 67 11.70 -22.84 1.91
CA TRP A 67 12.05 -21.54 2.50
C TRP A 67 11.76 -20.38 1.58
N GLY A 68 12.03 -20.50 0.28
CA GLY A 68 11.71 -19.48 -0.71
C GLY A 68 10.22 -19.23 -0.83
N LEU A 69 9.41 -20.28 -0.81
CA LEU A 69 7.95 -20.17 -0.81
C LEU A 69 7.44 -19.49 0.47
N VAL A 70 7.90 -19.93 1.64
CA VAL A 70 7.51 -19.35 2.93
C VAL A 70 7.94 -17.87 3.01
N ALA A 71 9.15 -17.55 2.58
CA ALA A 71 9.66 -16.19 2.55
C ALA A 71 8.85 -15.32 1.57
N GLY A 72 8.60 -15.79 0.35
CA GLY A 72 7.80 -15.07 -0.65
C GLY A 72 6.38 -14.76 -0.17
N ILE A 73 5.69 -15.76 0.40
CA ILE A 73 4.35 -15.58 0.98
C ILE A 73 4.40 -14.58 2.15
N SER A 74 5.37 -14.73 3.06
CA SER A 74 5.52 -13.83 4.20
C SER A 74 5.80 -12.39 3.76
N THR A 75 6.62 -12.20 2.73
CA THR A 75 6.89 -10.89 2.11
C THR A 75 5.64 -10.30 1.48
N LEU A 76 4.82 -11.09 0.78
CA LEU A 76 3.55 -10.60 0.22
C LEU A 76 2.58 -10.15 1.32
N ILE A 77 2.45 -10.92 2.40
CA ILE A 77 1.53 -10.58 3.48
C ILE A 77 2.04 -9.34 4.23
N LEU A 78 3.26 -9.37 4.75
CA LEU A 78 3.80 -8.27 5.57
C LEU A 78 4.09 -7.01 4.75
N GLY A 79 4.70 -7.18 3.58
CA GLY A 79 4.95 -6.09 2.63
C GLY A 79 3.65 -5.54 2.06
N GLY A 80 2.70 -6.40 1.72
CA GLY A 80 1.40 -6.00 1.20
C GLY A 80 0.59 -5.22 2.24
N LEU A 81 0.51 -5.72 3.48
CA LEU A 81 -0.17 -5.03 4.57
C LEU A 81 0.49 -3.67 4.87
N SER A 82 1.82 -3.59 4.88
CA SER A 82 2.52 -2.32 5.11
C SER A 82 2.30 -1.33 3.97
N ALA A 83 2.38 -1.77 2.70
CA ALA A 83 2.09 -0.93 1.53
C ALA A 83 0.64 -0.43 1.50
N LEU A 84 -0.32 -1.33 1.79
CA LEU A 84 -1.73 -0.98 1.93
C LEU A 84 -1.95 -0.01 3.09
N GLY A 85 -1.26 -0.19 4.21
CA GLY A 85 -1.32 0.74 5.35
C GLY A 85 -0.88 2.15 4.97
N VAL A 86 0.25 2.28 4.28
CA VAL A 86 0.75 3.57 3.79
C VAL A 86 -0.22 4.22 2.79
N TYR A 87 -0.76 3.43 1.86
CA TYR A 87 -1.76 3.91 0.91
C TYR A 87 -3.05 4.36 1.60
N ALA A 88 -3.52 3.58 2.59
CA ALA A 88 -4.72 3.87 3.36
C ALA A 88 -4.59 5.15 4.20
N ILE A 89 -3.40 5.47 4.71
CA ILE A 89 -3.14 6.78 5.35
C ILE A 89 -3.37 7.92 4.34
N GLY A 90 -2.88 7.76 3.11
CA GLY A 90 -3.11 8.71 2.03
C GLY A 90 -4.59 8.88 1.69
N GLU A 91 -5.37 7.80 1.63
CA GLU A 91 -6.83 7.86 1.47
C GLU A 91 -7.52 8.51 2.68
N GLY A 92 -7.09 8.16 3.90
CA GLY A 92 -7.61 8.73 5.14
C GLY A 92 -7.51 10.26 5.19
N ILE A 93 -6.39 10.82 4.71
CA ILE A 93 -6.22 12.28 4.59
C ILE A 93 -7.27 12.88 3.65
N TYR A 94 -7.52 12.25 2.50
CA TYR A 94 -8.54 12.72 1.56
C TYR A 94 -9.95 12.64 2.15
N LEU A 95 -10.25 11.58 2.90
CA LEU A 95 -11.53 11.41 3.58
C LEU A 95 -11.77 12.51 4.62
N VAL A 96 -10.76 12.85 5.43
CA VAL A 96 -10.89 13.92 6.44
C VAL A 96 -11.12 15.28 5.77
N ILE A 97 -10.40 15.59 4.69
CA ILE A 97 -10.62 16.83 3.92
C ILE A 97 -12.05 16.86 3.37
N ALA A 98 -12.52 15.76 2.79
CA ALA A 98 -13.87 15.68 2.24
C ALA A 98 -14.95 15.83 3.32
N LEU A 99 -14.73 15.27 4.51
CA LEU A 99 -15.63 15.44 5.66
C LEU A 99 -15.74 16.92 6.08
N GLU A 100 -14.62 17.63 6.13
CA GLU A 100 -14.61 19.05 6.49
C GLU A 100 -15.29 19.92 5.42
N GLU A 101 -15.00 19.68 4.13
CA GLU A 101 -15.62 20.38 3.01
C GLU A 101 -17.16 20.16 3.01
N ASN A 102 -17.62 18.94 3.24
CA ASN A 102 -19.05 18.62 3.33
C ASN A 102 -19.72 19.26 4.55
N THR A 103 -19.07 19.20 5.73
CA THR A 103 -19.62 19.78 6.96
C THR A 103 -19.78 21.30 6.83
N ARG A 104 -18.79 21.98 6.22
CA ARG A 104 -18.86 23.43 5.95
C ARG A 104 -19.97 23.78 4.96
N ALA A 105 -20.12 22.98 3.91
CA ALA A 105 -21.21 23.16 2.95
C ALA A 105 -22.58 23.01 3.64
N SER A 106 -22.76 21.98 4.47
CA SER A 106 -23.99 21.79 5.27
C SER A 106 -24.25 22.96 6.21
N ALA A 107 -23.24 23.43 6.96
CA ALA A 107 -23.38 24.58 7.85
C ALA A 107 -23.80 25.86 7.11
N THR A 108 -23.27 26.09 5.91
CA THR A 108 -23.65 27.24 5.07
C THR A 108 -25.10 27.16 4.60
N VAL A 109 -25.57 25.96 4.24
CA VAL A 109 -26.97 25.73 3.85
C VAL A 109 -27.91 25.95 5.04
N LEU A 110 -27.58 25.41 6.21
CA LEU A 110 -28.37 25.58 7.44
C LEU A 110 -28.45 27.05 7.85
N TYR A 111 -27.32 27.77 7.85
CA TYR A 111 -27.29 29.20 8.15
C TYR A 111 -28.17 30.01 7.18
N ARG A 112 -28.16 29.69 5.87
CA ARG A 112 -29.06 30.33 4.90
C ARG A 112 -30.52 30.05 5.19
N GLN A 113 -30.87 28.85 5.65
CA GLN A 113 -32.25 28.49 6.00
C GLN A 113 -32.72 29.22 7.28
N GLU A 114 -31.85 29.34 8.29
CA GLU A 114 -32.17 30.06 9.53
C GLU A 114 -32.26 31.58 9.36
N VAL A 115 -31.42 32.18 8.50
CA VAL A 115 -31.39 33.64 8.26
C VAL A 115 -32.42 34.08 7.20
N ALA A 116 -32.93 33.16 6.37
CA ALA A 116 -34.06 33.42 5.47
C ALA A 116 -35.32 32.62 5.87
N PRO A 117 -35.88 32.82 7.08
CA PRO A 117 -37.13 32.17 7.47
C PRO A 117 -38.28 32.90 6.75
N GLY A 118 -38.55 32.54 5.49
CA GLY A 118 -39.66 33.12 4.75
C GLY A 118 -39.59 33.08 3.22
N MET A 119 -38.45 32.76 2.61
CA MET A 119 -38.46 32.45 1.16
C MET A 119 -38.89 30.99 0.98
N SER A 120 -40.18 30.72 1.19
CA SER A 120 -40.82 29.61 0.48
C SER A 120 -40.49 29.78 -1.00
N PRO A 121 -40.02 28.75 -1.72
CA PRO A 121 -40.12 28.74 -3.16
C PRO A 121 -41.62 28.83 -3.47
N SER A 122 -42.12 30.05 -3.69
CA SER A 122 -43.46 30.23 -4.23
C SER A 122 -43.42 29.65 -5.62
N ALA A 123 -44.04 28.48 -5.73
CA ALA A 123 -44.57 27.84 -6.92
C ALA A 123 -44.00 28.34 -8.26
N ARG A 124 -43.13 27.53 -8.88
CA ARG A 124 -43.18 27.24 -10.33
C ARG A 124 -42.76 25.80 -10.56
#